data_AF-A0A0D3V8Z9-F1
#
_entry.id   AF-A0A0D3V8Z9-F1
#
_cell.length_a   1.000
_cell.length_b   1.000
_cell.length_c   1.000
_cell.angle_alpha   90.00
_cell.angle_beta   90.00
_cell.angle_gamma   90.00
#
_symmetry.space_group_name_H-M   'P 1'
#
loop_
_entity.id
_entity.type
_entity.pdbx_description
1 polymer ?
#
loop_
_entity_poly.entity_id
_entity_poly.type
_entity_poly.pdbx_seq_one_letter_code
_entity_poly.pdbx_strand_id
1 'polypeptide(L)'
;MYFTKIIEVEGSVDFSSVEPIKECVMNGLGISMLPYFNVKRELDNRLFNGEIIKDDQCTISTFVTYHKDKWVSPAMESMIHLIRSYSKDWD
;
A
#
# COMPACT_ATOMS: atom_id res chain seq x y z
N MET A 1 -3.86 10.92 -21.95
CA MET A 1 -2.89 10.06 -22.65
C MET A 1 -1.83 9.70 -21.63
N TYR A 2 -2.00 8.56 -20.94
CA TYR A 2 -1.05 8.11 -19.94
C TYR A 2 0.17 7.54 -20.67
N PHE A 3 1.35 8.11 -20.45
CA PHE A 3 2.59 7.55 -20.98
C PHE A 3 2.95 6.34 -20.13
N THR A 4 2.88 5.13 -20.69
CA THR A 4 3.41 3.93 -20.05
C THR A 4 4.93 4.03 -20.04
N LYS A 5 5.52 4.29 -18.87
CA LYS A 5 6.97 4.23 -18.68
C LYS A 5 7.37 2.75 -18.65
N ILE A 6 8.14 2.32 -19.64
CA ILE A 6 8.67 0.97 -19.69
C ILE A 6 9.93 0.96 -18.82
N ILE A 7 9.90 0.18 -17.75
CA ILE A 7 11.06 -0.07 -16.88
C ILE A 7 11.56 -1.46 -17.21
N GLU A 8 12.75 -1.56 -17.81
CA GLU A 8 13.42 -2.84 -18.00
C GLU A 8 13.98 -3.33 -16.66
N VAL A 9 13.60 -4.54 -16.26
CA VAL A 9 13.98 -5.15 -14.99
C VAL A 9 14.91 -6.33 -15.28
N GLU A 10 16.18 -6.22 -14.88
CA GLU A 10 17.17 -7.29 -15.01
C GLU A 10 16.97 -8.39 -13.96
N GLY A 11 16.47 -8.03 -12.77
CA GLY A 11 16.16 -8.94 -11.68
C GLY A 11 15.20 -8.33 -10.66
N SER A 12 14.45 -9.16 -9.94
CA SER A 12 13.50 -8.74 -8.91
C SER A 12 13.70 -9.53 -7.61
N VAL A 13 13.36 -8.90 -6.49
CA VAL A 13 13.38 -9.51 -5.16
C VAL A 13 12.07 -9.15 -4.47
N ASP A 14 11.40 -10.16 -3.92
CA ASP A 14 10.13 -10.00 -3.22
C ASP A 14 10.30 -10.20 -1.72
N PHE A 15 9.56 -9.42 -0.93
CA PHE A 15 9.51 -9.52 0.52
C PHE A 15 8.08 -9.68 1.00
N SER A 16 7.91 -10.28 2.18
CA SER A 16 6.60 -10.44 2.82
C SER A 16 6.09 -9.17 3.51
N SER A 17 6.92 -8.14 3.65
CA SER A 17 6.58 -6.85 4.23
C SER A 17 7.28 -5.70 3.49
N VAL A 18 6.80 -4.49 3.74
CA VAL A 18 7.25 -3.29 3.02
C VAL A 18 8.52 -2.69 3.64
N GLU A 19 8.78 -2.91 4.92
CA GLU A 19 9.93 -2.32 5.62
C GLU A 19 11.28 -2.76 5.01
N PRO A 20 11.52 -4.07 4.73
CA PRO A 20 12.75 -4.48 4.04
C PRO A 20 12.91 -3.86 2.66
N ILE A 21 11.81 -3.71 1.91
CA ILE A 21 11.82 -3.04 0.60
C ILE A 21 12.30 -1.59 0.75
N LYS A 22 11.79 -0.87 1.76
CA LYS A 22 12.21 0.50 2.03
C LYS A 22 13.70 0.59 2.38
N GLU A 23 14.20 -0.31 3.21
CA GLU A 23 15.63 -0.39 3.53
C GLU A 23 16.48 -0.66 2.28
N CYS A 24 16.08 -1.58 1.41
CA CYS A 24 16.81 -1.85 0.16
C CYS A 24 16.90 -0.61 -0.73
N VAL A 25 15.79 0.12 -0.91
CA VAL A 25 15.77 1.34 -1.72
C VAL A 25 16.61 2.44 -1.08
N MET A 26 16.50 2.67 0.24
CA MET A 26 17.31 3.68 0.94
C MET A 26 18.82 3.40 0.86
N ASN A 27 19.21 2.12 0.85
CA ASN A 27 20.61 1.70 0.73
C ASN A 27 21.09 1.59 -0.73
N GLY A 28 20.29 2.03 -1.71
CA GLY A 28 20.69 2.09 -3.11
C GLY A 28 20.71 0.74 -3.83
N LEU A 29 20.01 -0.27 -3.31
CA LEU A 29 19.97 -1.62 -3.90
C LEU A 29 19.00 -1.73 -5.09
N GLY A 30 18.25 -0.68 -5.41
CA GLY A 30 17.35 -0.64 -6.56
C GLY A 30 16.21 0.37 -6.41
N ILE A 31 15.17 0.18 -7.23
CA ILE A 31 13.91 0.94 -7.19
C ILE A 31 12.75 0.00 -6.87
N SER A 32 11.65 0.53 -6.34
CA SER A 32 10.45 -0.26 -6.04
C SER A 32 9.18 0.52 -6.34
N MET A 33 8.09 -0.21 -6.63
CA MET A 33 6.74 0.34 -6.75
C MET A 33 5.96 -0.01 -5.48
N LEU A 34 5.55 1.01 -4.73
CA LEU A 34 4.85 0.85 -3.45
C LEU A 34 3.59 1.72 -3.42
N PRO A 35 2.56 1.33 -2.64
CA PRO A 35 1.45 2.21 -2.34
C PRO A 35 1.93 3.53 -1.75
N TYR A 36 1.35 4.65 -2.19
CA TYR A 36 1.77 5.99 -1.76
C TYR A 36 1.76 6.15 -0.23
N PHE A 37 0.74 5.61 0.45
CA PHE A 37 0.63 5.72 1.91
C PHE A 37 1.76 4.98 2.67
N ASN A 38 2.40 3.96 2.10
CA ASN A 38 3.52 3.25 2.73
C ASN A 38 4.83 4.07 2.77
N VAL A 39 4.96 5.04 1.85
CA VAL A 39 6.19 5.80 1.61
C VAL A 39 6.02 7.31 1.82
N LYS A 40 4.82 7.77 2.19
CA LYS A 40 4.51 9.19 2.40
C LYS A 40 5.51 9.86 3.33
N ARG A 41 5.80 9.23 4.47
CA ARG A 41 6.76 9.75 5.46
C ARG A 41 8.17 9.87 4.88
N GLU A 42 8.62 8.87 4.14
CA GLU A 42 9.96 8.85 3.53
C GLU A 42 10.08 9.89 2.40
N LEU A 43 9.01 10.14 1.65
CA LEU A 43 8.94 11.24 0.67
C LEU A 43 8.96 12.61 1.35
N ASP A 44 8.14 12.81 2.40
CA ASP A 44 8.06 14.07 3.16
C ASP A 44 9.41 14.43 3.79
N ASN A 45 10.14 13.43 4.27
CA ASN A 45 11.47 13.57 4.86
C ASN A 45 12.61 13.58 3.83
N ARG A 46 12.31 13.53 2.53
CA ARG A 46 13.30 13.48 1.43
C ARG A 46 14.29 12.32 1.53
N LEU A 47 13.86 11.21 2.14
CA LEU A 47 14.60 9.94 2.16
C LEU A 47 14.43 9.18 0.84
N PHE A 48 13.29 9.41 0.17
CA PHE A 48 13.02 8.89 -1.17
C PHE A 48 12.82 10.03 -2.18
N ASN A 49 13.22 9.74 -3.42
CA ASN A 49 12.73 10.43 -4.60
C ASN A 49 11.79 9.48 -5.34
N GLY A 50 10.52 9.85 -5.46
CA GLY A 50 9.50 9.01 -6.07
C GLY A 50 8.64 9.77 -7.07
N GLU A 51 8.08 9.05 -8.02
CA GLU A 51 7.12 9.55 -9.00
C GLU A 51 5.76 8.88 -8.73
N ILE A 52 4.70 9.68 -8.61
CA ILE A 52 3.34 9.13 -8.44
C ILE A 52 2.82 8.68 -9.80
N ILE A 53 2.60 7.37 -9.94
CA ILE A 53 1.99 6.79 -11.13
C ILE A 53 0.48 6.97 -11.02
N LYS A 54 -0.09 7.85 -11.87
CA LYS A 54 -1.54 8.02 -12.01
C LYS A 54 -2.03 7.05 -13.08
N ASP A 55 -2.38 5.85 -12.66
CA ASP A 55 -3.02 4.84 -13.50
C ASP A 55 -4.32 4.40 -12.84
N ASP A 56 -5.44 4.59 -13.54
CA ASP A 56 -6.78 4.23 -13.07
C ASP A 56 -6.91 2.71 -12.81
N GLN A 57 -5.99 1.90 -13.34
CA GLN A 57 -5.91 0.46 -13.10
C GLN A 57 -5.17 0.07 -11.80
N CYS A 58 -4.43 0.98 -11.18
CA CYS A 58 -3.67 0.73 -9.94
C CYS A 58 -4.44 1.21 -8.70
N THR A 59 -5.70 0.83 -8.58
CA THR A 59 -6.52 1.18 -7.41
C THR A 59 -6.38 0.11 -6.32
N ILE A 60 -6.08 0.53 -5.08
CA ILE A 60 -6.04 -0.36 -3.92
C ILE A 60 -7.38 -0.25 -3.17
N SER A 61 -7.95 -1.39 -2.79
CA SER A 61 -9.19 -1.46 -2.02
C SER A 61 -8.98 -2.28 -0.75
N THR A 62 -9.51 -1.80 0.37
CA THR A 62 -9.47 -2.50 1.66
C THR A 62 -10.83 -3.13 1.95
N PHE A 63 -10.80 -4.40 2.37
CA PHE A 63 -12.01 -5.16 2.69
C PHE A 63 -11.96 -5.68 4.12
N VAL A 64 -13.11 -5.62 4.80
CA VAL A 64 -13.33 -6.32 6.07
C VAL A 64 -14.06 -7.61 5.75
N THR A 65 -13.47 -8.76 6.06
CA THR A 65 -14.02 -10.08 5.74
C THR A 65 -14.20 -10.95 6.98
N TYR A 66 -15.27 -11.73 7.00
CA TYR A 66 -15.56 -12.72 8.03
C TYR A 66 -16.40 -13.85 7.41
N HIS A 67 -16.34 -15.04 8.01
CA HIS A 67 -17.02 -16.21 7.48
C HIS A 67 -18.53 -16.10 7.74
N LYS A 68 -19.35 -16.22 6.70
CA LYS A 68 -20.83 -16.09 6.79
C LYS A 68 -21.47 -17.05 7.79
N ASP A 69 -20.88 -18.24 7.96
CA ASP A 69 -21.42 -19.29 8.84
C ASP A 69 -20.76 -19.29 10.24
N LYS A 70 -19.89 -18.33 10.55
CA LYS A 70 -19.31 -18.16 11.90
C LYS A 70 -19.98 -17.00 12.63
N TRP A 71 -20.19 -17.17 13.94
CA TRP A 71 -20.77 -16.13 14.77
C TRP A 71 -19.87 -14.88 14.81
N VAL A 72 -20.44 -13.72 14.48
CA VAL A 72 -19.85 -12.40 14.69
C VAL A 72 -20.17 -11.97 16.13
N SER A 73 -19.15 -11.90 16.98
CA SER A 73 -19.35 -11.53 18.38
C SER A 73 -19.74 -10.05 18.51
N PRO A 74 -20.37 -9.62 19.63
CA PRO A 74 -20.67 -8.21 19.87
C PRO A 74 -19.43 -7.28 19.78
N ALA A 75 -18.25 -7.80 20.16
CA ALA A 75 -16.98 -7.08 20.02
C ALA A 75 -16.58 -6.91 18.55
N MET A 76 -16.78 -7.95 17.72
CA MET A 76 -16.53 -7.87 16.27
C MET A 76 -17.50 -6.90 15.58
N GLU A 77 -18.79 -6.92 15.94
CA GLU A 77 -19.75 -5.94 15.41
C GLU A 77 -19.32 -4.51 15.72
N SER A 78 -18.93 -4.26 16.99
CA SER A 78 -18.43 -2.95 17.41
C SER A 78 -17.18 -2.54 16.62
N MET A 79 -16.25 -3.47 16.38
CA MET A 79 -15.07 -3.24 15.56
C MET A 79 -15.42 -2.93 14.10
N ILE A 80 -16.34 -3.68 13.48
CA ILE A 80 -16.80 -3.47 12.11
C ILE A 80 -17.46 -2.09 11.98
N HIS A 81 -18.29 -1.71 12.96
CA HIS A 81 -18.90 -0.39 13.02
C HIS A 81 -17.86 0.72 13.13
N LEU A 82 -16.84 0.53 13.96
CA LEU A 82 -15.74 1.48 14.09
C LEU A 82 -14.99 1.63 12.76
N ILE A 83 -14.57 0.52 12.15
CA ILE A 83 -13.86 0.53 10.87
C ILE A 83 -14.69 1.27 9.81
N ARG A 84 -15.97 0.95 9.65
CA ARG A 84 -16.85 1.61 8.66
C ARG A 84 -17.07 3.10 8.92
N SER A 85 -16.98 3.52 10.18
CA SER A 85 -17.17 4.93 10.54
C SER A 85 -15.93 5.75 10.18
N TYR A 86 -14.75 5.25 10.52
CA TYR A 86 -13.47 5.93 10.27
C TYR A 86 -12.95 5.75 8.84
N SER A 87 -13.32 4.67 8.15
CA SER A 87 -12.84 4.41 6.79
C SER A 87 -13.36 5.40 5.75
N LYS A 88 -14.35 6.23 6.10
CA LYS A 88 -14.85 7.31 5.24
C LYS A 88 -13.84 8.45 5.09
N ASP A 89 -12.95 8.58 6.07
CA ASP A 89 -11.92 9.61 6.12
C ASP A 89 -10.53 9.04 5.77
N TRP A 90 -10.47 7.82 5.22
CA TRP A 90 -9.23 7.25 4.72
C TRP A 90 -8.99 7.78 3.30
N ASP A 91 -7.97 8.64 3.16
CA ASP A 91 -7.42 9.10 1.88
C ASP A 91 -6.60 8.00 1.18
#